data_AF-A0A1H5K259-F1
#
_entry.id   AF-A0A1H5K259-F1
#
_cell.length_a   1.000
_cell.length_b   1.000
_cell.length_c   1.000
_cell.angle_alpha   90.00
_cell.angle_beta   90.00
_cell.angle_gamma   90.00
#
_symmetry.space_group_name_H-M   'P 1'
#
loop_
_entity.id
_entity.type
_entity.pdbx_description
1 polymer ?
#
loop_
_entity_poly.entity_id
_entity_poly.type
_entity_poly.pdbx_seq_one_letter_code
_entity_poly.pdbx_strand_id
1 'polypeptide(L)'
;MRNFWPLLIAGSIGAMGVQAAPVDHYQLLVGSYTAGQSQGIYRLNFDSATGQIDAKPLQVVNSENPSWLTPSRDQRHLFVVNENGPGQKDPVGRVSSYAIDPKTHELSLVSQVQSLGNEPTHSSLSVDASHLFVSNYSVAEDPGGTLAVLPVGADGKLKTVVQMSSHPSSRVNPERQMSAHVHSTVSSPDGKFVFSNDLGADRIFVYRFDPKANPELPLTAATPASVQLPPGSGPRHLLFSADGKHAWLTMEMSAQVAVFDYQNGKLEQTQMVDLAAGQPTSDKAAAALHASKDGKFLYVSNRGTANQLLVFAIDPATGHLKELQRRSVDGDHPREFSLDPSGKFVLIANQKSNQIVVVERDAKSGLLGKTVQKLPMDAPSDLKFLVRQ
;
A
#
# COMPACT_ATOMS: atom_id res chain seq x y z
N MET A 1 3.79 -17.87 78.27
CA MET A 1 3.82 -17.99 76.79
C MET A 1 3.81 -16.57 76.22
N ARG A 2 4.94 -16.13 75.65
CA ARG A 2 5.14 -14.78 75.07
C ARG A 2 4.93 -14.90 73.55
N ASN A 3 3.87 -14.29 73.01
CA ASN A 3 3.66 -14.25 71.56
C ASN A 3 4.35 -13.01 70.99
N PHE A 4 5.35 -13.25 70.14
CA PHE A 4 5.98 -12.26 69.27
C PHE A 4 5.11 -12.09 68.00
N TRP A 5 4.84 -10.83 67.62
CA TRP A 5 4.33 -10.47 66.29
C TRP A 5 5.48 -9.93 65.45
N PRO A 6 5.73 -10.43 64.23
CA PRO A 6 6.69 -9.80 63.34
C PRO A 6 6.03 -8.66 62.55
N LEU A 7 6.65 -7.48 62.55
CA LEU A 7 6.36 -6.39 61.62
C LEU A 7 6.77 -6.81 60.20
N LEU A 8 5.82 -6.84 59.27
CA LEU A 8 6.08 -6.91 57.84
C LEU A 8 6.27 -5.48 57.29
N ILE A 9 7.49 -5.13 56.93
CA ILE A 9 7.81 -3.92 56.17
C ILE A 9 7.60 -4.25 54.69
N ALA A 10 6.53 -3.73 54.10
CA ALA A 10 6.31 -3.79 52.66
C ALA A 10 7.13 -2.70 51.97
N GLY A 11 8.26 -3.09 51.36
CA GLY A 11 9.02 -2.21 50.47
C GLY A 11 8.36 -2.14 49.10
N SER A 12 7.82 -0.98 48.74
CA SER A 12 7.31 -0.70 47.40
C SER A 12 8.49 -0.47 46.45
N ILE A 13 8.78 -1.45 45.59
CA ILE A 13 9.67 -1.27 44.45
C ILE A 13 8.85 -0.58 43.35
N GLY A 14 9.02 0.73 43.20
CA GLY A 14 8.50 1.48 42.07
C GLY A 14 9.22 1.04 40.80
N ALA A 15 8.50 0.35 39.91
CA ALA A 15 8.97 0.08 38.57
C ALA A 15 9.03 1.40 37.78
N MET A 16 10.22 1.98 37.64
CA MET A 16 10.44 3.05 36.67
C MET A 16 10.38 2.42 35.28
N GLY A 17 9.25 2.60 34.59
CA GLY A 17 9.15 2.29 33.17
C GLY A 17 10.14 3.15 32.40
N VAL A 18 11.08 2.51 31.71
CA VAL A 18 11.97 3.20 30.77
C VAL A 18 11.10 3.64 29.60
N GLN A 19 10.65 4.89 29.65
CA GLN A 19 9.97 5.51 28.52
C GLN A 19 11.06 5.89 27.51
N ALA A 20 11.20 5.08 26.46
CA ALA A 20 12.12 5.38 25.37
C ALA A 20 11.82 6.78 24.84
N ALA A 21 12.87 7.60 24.67
CA ALA A 21 12.73 8.93 24.10
C ALA A 21 12.05 8.83 22.72
N PRO A 22 11.15 9.76 22.37
CA PRO A 22 10.53 9.76 21.06
C PRO A 22 11.62 9.85 19.98
N VAL A 23 11.48 8.99 18.98
CA VAL A 23 12.35 9.01 17.80
C VAL A 23 11.83 10.13 16.93
N ASP A 24 12.55 11.24 16.90
CA ASP A 24 12.13 12.42 16.13
C ASP A 24 12.53 12.30 14.65
N HIS A 25 13.45 11.40 14.28
CA HIS A 25 13.90 11.22 12.90
C HIS A 25 13.62 9.80 12.37
N TYR A 26 12.94 9.73 11.24
CA TYR A 26 12.71 8.50 10.48
C TYR A 26 13.39 8.58 9.13
N GLN A 27 13.59 7.43 8.50
CA GLN A 27 13.98 7.39 7.10
C GLN A 27 12.78 7.09 6.22
N LEU A 28 12.66 7.83 5.14
CA LEU A 28 11.61 7.72 4.14
C LEU A 28 12.20 7.14 2.86
N LEU A 29 11.61 6.04 2.39
CA LEU A 29 11.83 5.51 1.06
C LEU A 29 10.78 6.07 0.10
N VAL A 30 11.22 6.49 -1.08
CA VAL A 30 10.35 7.00 -2.14
C VAL A 30 10.56 6.20 -3.41
N GLY A 31 9.48 5.63 -3.94
CA GLY A 31 9.40 5.04 -5.28
C GLY A 31 9.01 6.08 -6.32
N SER A 32 9.36 5.86 -7.58
CA SER A 32 9.10 6.81 -8.66
C SER A 32 8.96 6.16 -10.04
N TYR A 33 8.48 6.93 -11.01
CA TYR A 33 8.65 6.62 -12.44
C TYR A 33 9.90 7.31 -12.99
N THR A 34 10.60 6.65 -13.92
CA THR A 34 11.93 7.06 -14.41
C THR A 34 11.95 7.51 -15.87
N ALA A 35 10.79 7.76 -16.47
CA ALA A 35 10.70 8.36 -17.80
C ALA A 35 11.23 9.81 -17.85
N GLY A 36 11.26 10.50 -16.69
CA GLY A 36 11.76 11.85 -16.51
C GLY A 36 13.21 11.92 -16.03
N GLN A 37 13.44 12.75 -15.00
CA GLN A 37 14.72 12.95 -14.33
C GLN A 37 14.93 12.04 -13.10
N SER A 38 13.88 11.35 -12.65
CA SER A 38 13.97 10.42 -11.54
C SER A 38 14.96 9.29 -11.83
N GLN A 39 15.81 8.96 -10.87
CA GLN A 39 16.85 7.93 -11.00
C GLN A 39 16.40 6.57 -10.48
N GLY A 40 15.33 6.52 -9.70
CA GLY A 40 14.80 5.30 -9.09
C GLY A 40 14.36 5.53 -7.66
N ILE A 41 14.90 4.76 -6.71
CA ILE A 41 14.48 4.82 -5.31
C ILE A 41 15.31 5.85 -4.55
N TYR A 42 14.66 6.67 -3.74
CA TYR A 42 15.31 7.65 -2.88
C TYR A 42 15.14 7.27 -1.42
N ARG A 43 16.21 7.40 -0.63
CA ARG A 43 16.18 7.31 0.84
C ARG A 43 16.49 8.67 1.42
N LEU A 44 15.56 9.23 2.18
CA LEU A 44 15.61 10.58 2.73
C LEU A 44 15.46 10.54 4.25
N ASN A 45 15.93 11.59 4.93
CA ASN A 45 15.57 11.83 6.32
C ASN A 45 14.22 12.54 6.40
N PHE A 46 13.43 12.18 7.41
CA PHE A 46 12.20 12.86 7.78
C PHE A 46 12.23 13.21 9.27
N ASP A 47 12.04 14.48 9.58
CA ASP A 47 11.86 14.99 10.94
C ASP A 47 10.37 14.98 11.31
N SER A 48 9.98 14.06 12.19
CA SER A 48 8.61 13.89 12.70
C SER A 48 8.22 14.89 13.81
N ALA A 49 9.13 15.75 14.25
CA ALA A 49 8.79 16.88 15.10
C ALA A 49 8.28 18.06 14.24
N THR A 50 8.88 18.29 13.07
CA THR A 50 8.60 19.45 12.21
C THR A 50 7.86 19.14 10.92
N GLY A 51 7.82 17.88 10.50
CA GLY A 51 7.27 17.42 9.23
C GLY A 51 8.16 17.73 8.02
N GLN A 52 9.44 18.02 8.22
CA GLN A 52 10.38 18.34 7.15
C GLN A 52 11.09 17.08 6.63
N ILE A 53 11.20 16.96 5.31
CA ILE A 53 12.05 16.00 4.60
C ILE A 53 13.34 16.72 4.19
N ASP A 54 14.51 16.13 4.46
CA ASP A 54 15.78 16.67 3.97
C ASP A 54 15.83 16.56 2.45
N ALA A 55 16.06 17.68 1.75
CA ALA A 55 16.08 17.69 0.28
C ALA A 55 17.27 16.89 -0.32
N LYS A 56 18.34 16.70 0.45
CA LYS A 56 19.47 15.87 0.05
C LYS A 56 19.20 14.41 0.45
N PRO A 57 19.07 13.48 -0.51
CA PRO A 57 18.90 12.07 -0.18
C PRO A 57 20.15 11.51 0.51
N LEU A 58 19.92 10.62 1.47
CA LEU A 58 20.95 9.77 2.08
C LEU A 58 21.47 8.74 1.08
N GLN A 59 20.60 8.29 0.19
CA GLN A 59 20.94 7.32 -0.86
C GLN A 59 20.00 7.50 -2.06
N VAL A 60 20.55 7.32 -3.25
CA VAL A 60 19.79 7.16 -4.50
C VAL A 60 20.15 5.80 -5.07
N VAL A 61 19.15 4.97 -5.34
CA VAL A 61 19.31 3.65 -5.94
C VAL A 61 18.81 3.71 -7.37
N ASN A 62 19.73 3.55 -8.32
CA ASN A 62 19.39 3.52 -9.74
C ASN A 62 18.54 2.29 -10.05
N SER A 63 17.29 2.51 -10.47
CA SER A 63 16.33 1.45 -10.79
C SER A 63 15.29 2.01 -11.74
N GLU A 64 14.89 1.25 -12.77
CA GLU A 64 13.88 1.70 -13.73
C GLU A 64 12.47 1.50 -13.15
N ASN A 65 11.66 2.56 -13.16
CA ASN A 65 10.27 2.62 -12.69
C ASN A 65 9.96 1.85 -11.37
N PRO A 66 10.68 2.08 -10.25
CA PRO A 66 10.40 1.43 -8.97
C PRO A 66 9.14 2.01 -8.31
N SER A 67 7.96 1.71 -8.87
CA SER A 67 6.73 2.45 -8.58
C SER A 67 5.99 2.00 -7.32
N TRP A 68 6.33 0.83 -6.77
CA TRP A 68 5.78 0.29 -5.54
C TRP A 68 6.84 -0.39 -4.69
N LEU A 69 6.83 -0.09 -3.39
CA LEU A 69 7.79 -0.54 -2.40
C LEU A 69 7.10 -1.41 -1.35
N THR A 70 7.61 -2.62 -1.13
CA THR A 70 7.08 -3.57 -0.15
C THR A 70 8.18 -3.94 0.85
N PRO A 71 8.33 -3.18 1.95
CA PRO A 71 9.20 -3.59 3.04
C PRO A 71 8.67 -4.86 3.69
N SER A 72 9.57 -5.80 3.98
CA SER A 72 9.30 -6.89 4.92
C SER A 72 8.94 -6.35 6.31
N ARG A 73 8.16 -7.12 7.08
CA ARG A 73 7.68 -6.69 8.41
C ARG A 73 8.82 -6.36 9.38
N ASP A 74 9.93 -7.07 9.29
CA ASP A 74 11.15 -6.85 10.08
C ASP A 74 12.09 -5.79 9.47
N GLN A 75 11.71 -5.23 8.32
CA GLN A 75 12.45 -4.27 7.52
C GLN A 75 13.90 -4.69 7.26
N ARG A 76 14.17 -6.00 7.07
CA ARG A 76 15.46 -6.52 6.58
C ARG A 76 15.55 -6.55 5.06
N HIS A 77 14.41 -6.66 4.41
CA HIS A 77 14.31 -6.72 2.96
C HIS A 77 13.27 -5.73 2.44
N LEU A 78 13.53 -5.19 1.26
CA LEU A 78 12.63 -4.37 0.47
C LEU A 78 12.40 -5.05 -0.88
N PHE A 79 11.13 -5.33 -1.20
CA PHE A 79 10.72 -5.80 -2.52
C PHE A 79 10.17 -4.65 -3.33
N VAL A 80 10.52 -4.57 -4.61
CA VAL A 80 10.22 -3.43 -5.47
C VAL A 80 9.70 -3.93 -6.79
N VAL A 81 8.54 -3.46 -7.23
CA VAL A 81 8.11 -3.68 -8.61
C VAL A 81 8.78 -2.65 -9.52
N ASN A 82 9.20 -3.10 -10.69
CA ASN A 82 9.72 -2.25 -11.74
C ASN A 82 8.67 -2.22 -12.86
N GLU A 83 7.86 -1.16 -12.89
CA GLU A 83 6.61 -1.04 -13.67
C GLU A 83 6.89 -0.74 -15.16
N ASN A 84 7.68 -1.62 -15.75
CA ASN A 84 8.13 -1.58 -17.12
C ASN A 84 7.21 -2.40 -18.02
N GLY A 85 7.14 -2.04 -19.29
CA GLY A 85 6.35 -2.76 -20.29
C GLY A 85 6.55 -2.23 -21.71
N PRO A 86 5.80 -2.74 -22.69
CA PRO A 86 5.99 -2.43 -24.10
C PRO A 86 6.05 -0.92 -24.38
N GLY A 87 7.04 -0.50 -25.17
CA GLY A 87 7.25 0.91 -25.53
C GLY A 87 8.10 1.72 -24.56
N GLN A 88 8.52 1.13 -23.43
CA GLN A 88 9.48 1.74 -22.51
C GLN A 88 10.93 1.32 -22.80
N LYS A 89 11.91 2.04 -22.22
CA LYS A 89 13.34 1.79 -22.42
C LYS A 89 13.77 0.37 -22.01
N ASP A 90 13.35 -0.07 -20.82
CA ASP A 90 13.30 -1.49 -20.47
C ASP A 90 11.86 -1.95 -20.68
N PRO A 91 11.57 -2.82 -21.66
CA PRO A 91 10.21 -3.26 -21.93
C PRO A 91 9.76 -4.41 -21.03
N VAL A 92 10.60 -4.88 -20.10
CA VAL A 92 10.33 -6.08 -19.31
C VAL A 92 9.87 -5.69 -17.91
N GLY A 93 8.68 -6.13 -17.51
CA GLY A 93 8.21 -6.04 -16.12
C GLY A 93 9.09 -6.88 -15.18
N ARG A 94 9.58 -6.27 -14.11
CA ARG A 94 10.50 -6.92 -13.16
C ARG A 94 10.09 -6.71 -11.71
N VAL A 95 10.70 -7.54 -10.87
CA VAL A 95 10.66 -7.38 -9.42
C VAL A 95 12.08 -7.48 -8.90
N SER A 96 12.47 -6.52 -8.08
CA SER A 96 13.76 -6.44 -7.43
C SER A 96 13.60 -6.68 -5.93
N SER A 97 14.61 -7.28 -5.30
CA SER A 97 14.74 -7.39 -3.84
C SER A 97 16.05 -6.74 -3.41
N TYR A 98 15.98 -5.99 -2.32
CA TYR A 98 17.10 -5.32 -1.69
C TYR A 98 17.20 -5.74 -0.22
N ALA A 99 18.42 -5.88 0.28
CA ALA A 99 18.71 -5.94 1.70
C ALA A 99 18.73 -4.51 2.27
N ILE A 100 18.24 -4.35 3.50
CA ILE A 100 18.27 -3.10 4.26
C ILE A 100 19.26 -3.29 5.40
N ASP A 101 20.38 -2.58 5.35
CA ASP A 101 21.40 -2.67 6.40
C ASP A 101 20.81 -2.29 7.77
N PRO A 102 21.04 -3.08 8.84
CA PRO A 102 20.45 -2.85 10.16
C PRO A 102 20.99 -1.66 10.94
N LYS A 103 22.06 -1.01 10.48
CA LYS A 103 22.64 0.16 11.16
C LYS A 103 22.50 1.41 10.31
N THR A 104 22.81 1.30 9.02
CA THR A 104 22.84 2.43 8.11
C THR A 104 21.54 2.60 7.33
N HIS A 105 20.71 1.55 7.26
CA HIS A 105 19.52 1.44 6.40
C HIS A 105 19.82 1.60 4.91
N GLU A 106 21.07 1.43 4.50
CA GLU A 106 21.45 1.43 3.11
C GLU A 106 20.83 0.23 2.38
N LEU A 107 20.29 0.50 1.19
CA LEU A 107 19.70 -0.50 0.32
C LEU A 107 20.79 -1.14 -0.56
N SER A 108 20.88 -2.47 -0.56
CA SER A 108 21.79 -3.22 -1.44
C SER A 108 21.01 -4.24 -2.25
N LEU A 109 21.17 -4.25 -3.57
CA LEU A 109 20.45 -5.19 -4.45
C LEU A 109 20.82 -6.64 -4.12
N VAL A 110 19.81 -7.48 -3.89
CA VAL A 110 19.96 -8.93 -3.62
C VAL A 110 19.67 -9.74 -4.88
N SER A 111 18.56 -9.43 -5.55
CA SER A 111 18.14 -10.15 -6.76
C SER A 111 17.16 -9.33 -7.58
N GLN A 112 17.10 -9.61 -8.87
CA GLN A 112 16.06 -9.11 -9.76
C GLN A 112 15.59 -10.23 -10.69
N VAL A 113 14.28 -10.36 -10.85
CA VAL A 113 13.64 -11.39 -11.68
C VAL A 113 12.54 -10.76 -12.54
N GLN A 114 12.14 -11.44 -13.61
CA GLN A 114 10.98 -11.01 -14.41
C GLN A 114 9.69 -11.33 -13.66
N SER A 115 8.69 -10.44 -13.72
CA SER A 115 7.35 -10.73 -13.21
C SER A 115 6.51 -11.58 -14.17
N LEU A 116 7.03 -11.83 -15.39
CA LEU A 116 6.38 -12.51 -16.51
C LEU A 116 5.09 -11.84 -17.03
N GLY A 117 4.81 -10.61 -16.58
CA GLY A 117 3.77 -9.76 -17.13
C GLY A 117 4.27 -8.33 -17.33
N ASN A 118 3.44 -7.49 -17.92
CA ASN A 118 3.77 -6.09 -18.18
C ASN A 118 3.29 -5.20 -17.03
N GLU A 119 4.04 -4.13 -16.78
CA GLU A 119 3.75 -3.08 -15.80
C GLU A 119 3.30 -3.64 -14.43
N PRO A 120 4.17 -4.38 -13.70
CA PRO A 120 3.89 -4.74 -12.31
C PRO A 120 3.75 -3.46 -11.47
N THR A 121 2.54 -3.20 -10.97
CA THR A 121 2.17 -1.91 -10.34
C THR A 121 2.04 -2.01 -8.83
N HIS A 122 1.97 -3.24 -8.29
CA HIS A 122 1.81 -3.50 -6.86
C HIS A 122 2.42 -4.86 -6.49
N SER A 123 2.91 -4.97 -5.25
CA SER A 123 3.22 -6.27 -4.65
C SER A 123 2.86 -6.32 -3.17
N SER A 124 2.62 -7.53 -2.66
CA SER A 124 2.50 -7.78 -1.21
C SER A 124 3.12 -9.12 -0.84
N LEU A 125 3.55 -9.23 0.41
CA LEU A 125 4.03 -10.50 0.96
C LEU A 125 2.87 -11.32 1.51
N SER A 126 3.00 -12.64 1.39
CA SER A 126 2.34 -13.59 2.28
C SER A 126 2.65 -13.26 3.75
N VAL A 127 1.75 -13.63 4.66
CA VAL A 127 1.89 -13.29 6.10
C VAL A 127 3.18 -13.86 6.71
N ASP A 128 3.64 -15.02 6.24
CA ASP A 128 4.89 -15.65 6.66
C ASP A 128 6.12 -15.19 5.86
N ALA A 129 5.94 -14.23 4.94
CA ALA A 129 6.95 -13.69 4.03
C ALA A 129 7.64 -14.73 3.12
N SER A 130 7.05 -15.92 2.95
CA SER A 130 7.61 -16.99 2.11
C SER A 130 7.38 -16.79 0.62
N HIS A 131 6.40 -15.95 0.26
CA HIS A 131 5.99 -15.64 -1.11
C HIS A 131 5.67 -14.16 -1.26
N LEU A 132 5.96 -13.63 -2.44
CA LEU A 132 5.57 -12.31 -2.93
C LEU A 132 4.49 -12.48 -4.01
N PHE A 133 3.38 -11.79 -3.84
CA PHE A 133 2.32 -11.66 -4.83
C PHE A 133 2.54 -10.37 -5.62
N VAL A 134 2.51 -10.46 -6.94
CA VAL A 134 2.81 -9.35 -7.85
C VAL A 134 1.63 -9.13 -8.78
N SER A 135 1.16 -7.89 -8.83
CA SER A 135 0.04 -7.45 -9.66
C SER A 135 0.58 -6.82 -10.93
N ASN A 136 0.61 -7.58 -12.03
CA ASN A 136 0.91 -7.07 -13.37
C ASN A 136 -0.34 -6.39 -13.93
N TYR A 137 -0.26 -5.08 -14.13
CA TYR A 137 -1.41 -4.30 -14.61
C TYR A 137 -1.64 -4.51 -16.11
N SER A 138 -0.58 -4.51 -16.92
CA SER A 138 -0.62 -4.55 -18.40
C SER A 138 -1.52 -3.48 -19.03
N VAL A 139 -0.97 -2.37 -19.52
CA VAL A 139 -1.79 -1.37 -20.25
C VAL A 139 -2.35 -1.95 -21.57
N ALA A 140 -1.57 -2.81 -22.24
CA ALA A 140 -2.00 -3.48 -23.46
C ALA A 140 -3.06 -4.56 -23.20
N GLU A 141 -4.02 -4.69 -24.13
CA GLU A 141 -5.10 -5.69 -24.06
C GLU A 141 -4.57 -7.13 -24.10
N ASP A 142 -3.50 -7.38 -24.85
CA ASP A 142 -2.86 -8.68 -25.01
C ASP A 142 -1.39 -8.59 -24.56
N PRO A 143 -0.93 -9.39 -23.57
CA PRO A 143 -1.64 -10.49 -22.90
C PRO A 143 -2.62 -10.08 -21.80
N GLY A 144 -2.71 -8.79 -21.47
CA GLY A 144 -3.50 -8.29 -20.35
C GLY A 144 -2.85 -8.57 -18.98
N GLY A 145 -3.52 -8.11 -17.94
CA GLY A 145 -3.04 -8.15 -16.56
C GLY A 145 -3.05 -9.56 -15.97
N THR A 146 -2.14 -9.77 -15.01
CA THR A 146 -1.97 -11.06 -14.33
C THR A 146 -1.55 -10.89 -12.87
N LEU A 147 -1.95 -11.84 -12.04
CA LEU A 147 -1.34 -12.08 -10.73
C LEU A 147 -0.18 -13.08 -10.92
N ALA A 148 1.03 -12.71 -10.50
CA ALA A 148 2.18 -13.59 -10.44
C ALA A 148 2.56 -13.91 -8.98
N VAL A 149 3.00 -15.15 -8.73
CA VAL A 149 3.42 -15.63 -7.41
C VAL A 149 4.89 -16.05 -7.44
N LEU A 150 5.70 -15.45 -6.58
CA LEU A 150 7.14 -15.70 -6.51
C LEU A 150 7.50 -16.18 -5.09
N PRO A 151 8.16 -17.34 -4.93
CA PRO A 151 8.73 -17.71 -3.65
C PRO A 151 9.88 -16.77 -3.26
N VAL A 152 10.01 -16.52 -1.97
CA VAL A 152 11.01 -15.65 -1.35
C VAL A 152 11.92 -16.51 -0.47
N GLY A 153 13.23 -16.43 -0.69
CA GLY A 153 14.23 -17.07 0.16
C GLY A 153 14.33 -16.39 1.53
N ALA A 154 14.83 -17.11 2.53
CA ALA A 154 15.06 -16.56 3.87
C ALA A 154 16.09 -15.41 3.90
N ASP A 155 16.93 -15.33 2.87
CA ASP A 155 17.88 -14.24 2.59
C ASP A 155 17.24 -13.06 1.82
N GLY A 156 15.93 -13.11 1.58
CA GLY A 156 15.19 -12.14 0.79
C GLY A 156 15.35 -12.33 -0.73
N LYS A 157 16.04 -13.37 -1.20
CA LYS A 157 16.24 -13.61 -2.64
C LYS A 157 14.94 -14.04 -3.31
N LEU A 158 14.57 -13.38 -4.39
CA LEU A 158 13.41 -13.77 -5.20
C LEU A 158 13.74 -15.00 -6.04
N LYS A 159 12.85 -15.99 -6.02
CA LYS A 159 12.86 -17.09 -6.99
C LYS A 159 12.01 -16.73 -8.20
N THR A 160 12.11 -17.55 -9.25
CA THR A 160 11.27 -17.40 -10.45
C THR A 160 9.79 -17.57 -10.10
N VAL A 161 8.94 -16.95 -10.92
CA VAL A 161 7.48 -17.10 -10.84
C VAL A 161 7.11 -18.59 -10.89
N VAL A 162 6.33 -19.07 -9.91
CA VAL A 162 5.81 -20.45 -9.88
C VAL A 162 4.39 -20.54 -10.41
N GLN A 163 3.62 -19.45 -10.29
CA GLN A 163 2.23 -19.42 -10.73
C GLN A 163 1.87 -18.05 -11.32
N MET A 164 1.09 -18.08 -12.40
CA MET A 164 0.42 -16.91 -12.96
C MET A 164 -1.08 -17.15 -13.05
N SER A 165 -1.88 -16.09 -12.92
CA SER A 165 -3.32 -16.12 -13.10
C SER A 165 -3.79 -14.86 -13.82
N SER A 166 -4.50 -15.02 -14.94
CA SER A 166 -5.24 -13.94 -15.59
C SER A 166 -6.73 -14.08 -15.29
N HIS A 167 -7.50 -13.04 -15.59
CA HIS A 167 -8.90 -12.95 -15.24
C HIS A 167 -9.78 -12.60 -16.44
N PRO A 168 -11.04 -13.06 -16.46
CA PRO A 168 -12.02 -12.59 -17.44
C PRO A 168 -12.34 -11.11 -17.23
N SER A 169 -12.14 -10.30 -18.28
CA SER A 169 -12.49 -8.88 -18.28
C SER A 169 -14.01 -8.65 -18.24
N SER A 170 -14.44 -7.47 -17.80
CA SER A 170 -15.86 -7.09 -17.76
C SER A 170 -16.35 -6.62 -19.12
N ARG A 171 -15.46 -6.06 -19.96
CA ARG A 171 -15.76 -5.45 -21.26
C ARG A 171 -16.78 -4.31 -21.20
N VAL A 172 -16.95 -3.72 -20.01
CA VAL A 172 -17.91 -2.62 -19.78
C VAL A 172 -17.38 -1.31 -20.36
N ASN A 173 -16.12 -0.98 -20.06
CA ASN A 173 -15.44 0.16 -20.64
C ASN A 173 -14.49 -0.28 -21.77
N PRO A 174 -14.69 0.17 -23.02
CA PRO A 174 -13.91 -0.28 -24.17
C PRO A 174 -12.46 0.23 -24.19
N GLU A 175 -12.13 1.24 -23.39
CA GLU A 175 -10.78 1.80 -23.33
C GLU A 175 -9.94 1.21 -22.20
N ARG A 176 -10.58 0.74 -21.12
CA ARG A 176 -9.91 0.41 -19.85
C ARG A 176 -10.24 -0.97 -19.31
N GLN A 177 -11.15 -1.72 -19.92
CA GLN A 177 -11.66 -3.00 -19.39
C GLN A 177 -11.87 -4.06 -20.46
N MET A 178 -11.13 -3.99 -21.57
CA MET A 178 -11.15 -5.01 -22.62
C MET A 178 -10.35 -6.26 -22.24
N SER A 179 -9.34 -6.11 -21.38
CA SER A 179 -8.54 -7.17 -20.77
C SER A 179 -8.56 -7.11 -19.25
N ALA A 180 -7.94 -8.10 -18.60
CA ALA A 180 -7.59 -8.04 -17.18
C ALA A 180 -6.63 -6.87 -16.91
N HIS A 181 -6.72 -6.29 -15.72
CA HIS A 181 -5.78 -5.31 -15.18
C HIS A 181 -5.65 -5.48 -13.67
N VAL A 182 -4.85 -6.46 -13.22
CA VAL A 182 -4.63 -6.71 -11.79
C VAL A 182 -3.87 -5.54 -11.19
N HIS A 183 -4.53 -4.76 -10.33
CA HIS A 183 -3.96 -3.53 -9.80
C HIS A 183 -3.41 -3.70 -8.39
N SER A 184 -3.98 -4.58 -7.56
CA SER A 184 -3.36 -4.96 -6.30
C SER A 184 -3.75 -6.36 -5.87
N THR A 185 -2.89 -6.96 -5.07
CA THR A 185 -3.10 -8.29 -4.51
C THR A 185 -2.65 -8.29 -3.06
N VAL A 186 -3.52 -8.68 -2.13
CA VAL A 186 -3.25 -8.62 -0.68
C VAL A 186 -3.66 -9.91 0.02
N SER A 187 -2.88 -10.30 1.04
CA SER A 187 -3.24 -11.40 1.93
C SER A 187 -4.39 -11.00 2.84
N SER A 188 -5.27 -11.94 3.13
CA SER A 188 -6.13 -11.89 4.32
C SER A 188 -5.29 -11.76 5.60
N PRO A 189 -5.86 -11.17 6.67
CA PRO A 189 -5.16 -11.03 7.95
C PRO A 189 -4.69 -12.34 8.57
N ASP A 190 -5.41 -13.45 8.33
CA ASP A 190 -5.04 -14.78 8.82
C ASP A 190 -4.11 -15.57 7.87
N GLY A 191 -3.77 -14.98 6.72
CA GLY A 191 -2.84 -15.53 5.74
C GLY A 191 -3.38 -16.71 4.92
N LYS A 192 -4.65 -17.10 5.06
CA LYS A 192 -5.21 -18.27 4.37
C LYS A 192 -5.76 -17.97 2.98
N PHE A 193 -6.10 -16.72 2.74
CA PHE A 193 -6.66 -16.24 1.48
C PHE A 193 -5.84 -15.08 0.91
N VAL A 194 -5.89 -14.95 -0.42
CA VAL A 194 -5.31 -13.86 -1.20
C VAL A 194 -6.40 -13.23 -2.06
N PHE A 195 -6.51 -11.90 -2.01
CA PHE A 195 -7.48 -11.09 -2.72
C PHE A 195 -6.80 -10.32 -3.84
N SER A 196 -7.21 -10.55 -5.07
CA SER A 196 -6.65 -9.92 -6.26
C SER A 196 -7.67 -9.00 -6.91
N ASN A 197 -7.45 -7.69 -6.81
CA ASN A 197 -8.32 -6.66 -7.35
C ASN A 197 -7.99 -6.43 -8.81
N ASP A 198 -8.96 -6.67 -9.69
CA ASP A 198 -8.77 -6.54 -11.13
C ASP A 198 -9.67 -5.44 -11.69
N LEU A 199 -9.03 -4.32 -12.04
CA LEU A 199 -9.68 -3.13 -12.58
C LEU A 199 -10.44 -3.46 -13.87
N GLY A 200 -9.85 -4.31 -14.72
CA GLY A 200 -10.41 -4.73 -15.99
C GLY A 200 -11.62 -5.65 -15.87
N ALA A 201 -11.79 -6.31 -14.72
CA ALA A 201 -12.81 -7.34 -14.51
C ALA A 201 -14.02 -6.89 -13.67
N ASP A 202 -13.97 -5.71 -13.03
CA ASP A 202 -14.94 -5.27 -12.01
C ASP A 202 -15.12 -6.31 -10.88
N ARG A 203 -14.02 -6.97 -10.49
CA ARG A 203 -14.04 -8.08 -9.53
C ARG A 203 -12.85 -8.06 -8.58
N ILE A 204 -13.10 -8.56 -7.37
CA ILE A 204 -12.06 -9.06 -6.47
C ILE A 204 -12.00 -10.57 -6.65
N PHE A 205 -10.91 -11.12 -7.16
CA PHE A 205 -10.69 -12.57 -7.22
C PHE A 205 -10.15 -13.06 -5.88
N VAL A 206 -10.64 -14.23 -5.43
CA VAL A 206 -10.33 -14.79 -4.12
C VAL A 206 -9.68 -16.15 -4.29
N TYR A 207 -8.49 -16.30 -3.72
CA TYR A 207 -7.71 -17.52 -3.73
C TYR A 207 -7.50 -18.01 -2.31
N ARG A 208 -7.51 -19.33 -2.11
CA ARG A 208 -6.86 -19.96 -0.95
C ARG A 208 -5.37 -20.02 -1.22
N PHE A 209 -4.56 -19.74 -0.20
CA PHE A 209 -3.12 -19.83 -0.24
C PHE A 209 -2.64 -21.00 0.60
N ASP A 210 -2.07 -22.01 -0.05
CA ASP A 210 -1.49 -23.18 0.59
C ASP A 210 -0.23 -23.65 -0.15
N PRO A 211 0.92 -23.00 0.09
CA PRO A 211 2.18 -23.35 -0.57
C PRO A 211 2.73 -24.70 -0.09
N LYS A 212 2.22 -25.26 1.01
CA LYS A 212 2.65 -26.58 1.51
C LYS A 212 1.94 -27.71 0.77
N ALA A 213 0.66 -27.51 0.44
CA ALA A 213 -0.10 -28.47 -0.36
C ALA A 213 0.42 -28.56 -1.80
N ASN A 214 0.75 -27.42 -2.41
CA ASN A 214 1.33 -27.40 -3.76
C ASN A 214 2.30 -26.21 -3.96
N PRO A 215 3.62 -26.42 -3.87
CA PRO A 215 4.62 -25.36 -4.04
C PRO A 215 4.63 -24.71 -5.44
N GLU A 216 4.23 -25.44 -6.48
CA GLU A 216 4.20 -24.95 -7.87
C GLU A 216 2.87 -24.25 -8.20
N LEU A 217 1.81 -24.51 -7.41
CA LEU A 217 0.50 -23.88 -7.56
C LEU A 217 -0.06 -23.47 -6.19
N PRO A 218 0.59 -22.53 -5.49
CA PRO A 218 0.24 -22.16 -4.12
C PRO A 218 -1.14 -21.49 -3.98
N LEU A 219 -1.71 -20.98 -5.07
CA LEU A 219 -3.03 -20.37 -5.11
C LEU A 219 -4.04 -21.28 -5.81
N THR A 220 -5.13 -21.56 -5.13
CA THR A 220 -6.32 -22.22 -5.72
C THR A 220 -7.53 -21.32 -5.56
N ALA A 221 -8.39 -21.22 -6.57
CA ALA A 221 -9.61 -20.42 -6.48
C ALA A 221 -10.44 -20.82 -5.25
N ALA A 222 -10.91 -19.82 -4.48
CA ALA A 222 -11.77 -20.03 -3.34
C ALA A 222 -13.23 -20.32 -3.78
N THR A 223 -14.12 -20.53 -2.82
CA THR A 223 -15.56 -20.65 -3.06
C THR A 223 -16.30 -19.66 -2.15
N PRO A 224 -16.92 -18.59 -2.69
CA PRO A 224 -16.89 -18.18 -4.11
C PRO A 224 -15.48 -17.75 -4.58
N ALA A 225 -15.22 -17.86 -5.89
CA ALA A 225 -13.92 -17.53 -6.48
C ALA A 225 -13.72 -16.02 -6.70
N SER A 226 -14.77 -15.22 -6.57
CA SER A 226 -14.70 -13.77 -6.72
C SER A 226 -15.89 -13.06 -6.06
N VAL A 227 -15.72 -11.75 -5.88
CA VAL A 227 -16.75 -10.79 -5.47
C VAL A 227 -17.00 -9.86 -6.65
N GLN A 228 -18.25 -9.80 -7.10
CA GLN A 228 -18.67 -8.90 -8.19
C GLN A 228 -18.88 -7.49 -7.65
N LEU A 229 -18.37 -6.49 -8.36
CA LEU A 229 -18.55 -5.08 -8.09
C LEU A 229 -19.40 -4.42 -9.18
N PRO A 230 -19.86 -3.16 -9.00
CA PRO A 230 -20.64 -2.46 -10.01
C PRO A 230 -19.91 -2.45 -11.38
N PRO A 231 -20.63 -2.63 -12.50
CA PRO A 231 -20.03 -2.55 -13.83
C PRO A 231 -19.32 -1.21 -14.07
N GLY A 232 -18.10 -1.25 -14.60
CA GLY A 232 -17.30 -0.04 -14.86
C GLY A 232 -16.72 0.63 -13.61
N SER A 233 -16.67 -0.08 -12.49
CA SER A 233 -16.18 0.45 -11.22
C SER A 233 -14.66 0.50 -11.14
N GLY A 234 -13.98 -0.52 -11.68
CA GLY A 234 -12.53 -0.61 -11.73
C GLY A 234 -11.86 -0.72 -10.35
N PRO A 235 -11.96 -1.86 -9.64
CA PRO A 235 -11.34 -2.04 -8.32
C PRO A 235 -9.82 -1.89 -8.36
N ARG A 236 -9.28 -1.18 -7.36
CA ARG A 236 -7.89 -0.75 -7.33
C ARG A 236 -7.14 -1.31 -6.11
N HIS A 237 -7.19 -0.64 -4.97
CA HIS A 237 -6.46 -1.04 -3.74
C HIS A 237 -7.43 -1.51 -2.66
N LEU A 238 -7.12 -2.64 -2.01
CA LEU A 238 -7.87 -3.20 -0.88
C LEU A 238 -7.04 -3.12 0.40
N LEU A 239 -7.66 -2.65 1.48
CA LEU A 239 -7.05 -2.54 2.80
C LEU A 239 -7.91 -3.26 3.83
N PHE A 240 -7.31 -4.16 4.63
CA PHE A 240 -7.96 -4.73 5.79
C PHE A 240 -7.80 -3.84 7.03
N SER A 241 -8.84 -3.80 7.85
CA SER A 241 -8.78 -3.31 9.23
C SER A 241 -7.78 -4.11 10.08
N ALA A 242 -7.22 -3.47 11.10
CA ALA A 242 -6.19 -4.09 11.94
C ALA A 242 -6.68 -5.31 12.74
N ASP A 243 -7.96 -5.34 13.11
CA ASP A 243 -8.59 -6.51 13.75
C ASP A 243 -9.04 -7.58 12.74
N GLY A 244 -8.91 -7.28 11.45
CA GLY A 244 -9.19 -8.15 10.34
C GLY A 244 -10.67 -8.40 10.07
N LYS A 245 -11.60 -7.64 10.66
CA LYS A 245 -13.05 -7.89 10.49
C LYS A 245 -13.66 -7.13 9.33
N HIS A 246 -13.06 -6.02 8.92
CA HIS A 246 -13.54 -5.19 7.83
C HIS A 246 -12.46 -4.99 6.76
N ALA A 247 -12.88 -4.65 5.55
CA ALA A 247 -12.00 -4.22 4.47
C ALA A 247 -12.60 -3.03 3.70
N TRP A 248 -11.71 -2.21 3.13
CA TRP A 248 -12.06 -1.08 2.28
C TRP A 248 -11.39 -1.21 0.93
N LEU A 249 -12.12 -0.95 -0.14
CA LEU A 249 -11.63 -1.04 -1.52
C LEU A 249 -11.85 0.26 -2.26
N THR A 250 -10.79 0.85 -2.82
CA THR A 250 -10.95 1.93 -3.81
C THR A 250 -11.36 1.38 -5.16
N MET A 251 -12.29 2.04 -5.82
CA MET A 251 -12.72 1.76 -7.19
C MET A 251 -12.39 2.97 -8.05
N GLU A 252 -11.36 2.82 -8.89
CA GLU A 252 -10.71 3.91 -9.63
C GLU A 252 -11.69 4.65 -10.53
N MET A 253 -12.37 3.91 -11.39
CA MET A 253 -13.14 4.46 -12.52
C MET A 253 -14.47 5.07 -12.08
N SER A 254 -15.04 4.54 -10.99
CA SER A 254 -16.26 5.08 -10.38
C SER A 254 -16.00 6.17 -9.33
N ALA A 255 -14.75 6.29 -8.85
CA ALA A 255 -14.36 7.07 -7.69
C ALA A 255 -15.22 6.80 -6.45
N GLN A 256 -15.23 5.53 -6.06
CA GLN A 256 -15.96 5.07 -4.90
C GLN A 256 -15.06 4.29 -3.95
N VAL A 257 -15.52 4.14 -2.70
CA VAL A 257 -14.99 3.18 -1.74
C VAL A 257 -16.08 2.20 -1.34
N ALA A 258 -15.83 0.92 -1.55
CA ALA A 258 -16.66 -0.14 -1.03
C ALA A 258 -16.15 -0.57 0.36
N VAL A 259 -17.07 -0.73 1.31
CA VAL A 259 -16.80 -1.27 2.65
C VAL A 259 -17.33 -2.68 2.72
N PHE A 260 -16.55 -3.57 3.31
CA PHE A 260 -16.88 -4.99 3.45
C PHE A 260 -16.75 -5.44 4.90
N ASP A 261 -17.65 -6.32 5.31
CA ASP A 261 -17.37 -7.28 6.37
C ASP A 261 -16.57 -8.45 5.80
N TYR A 262 -15.57 -8.89 6.55
CA TYR A 262 -14.71 -10.02 6.19
C TYR A 262 -14.88 -11.16 7.17
N GLN A 263 -15.11 -12.36 6.63
CA GLN A 263 -15.04 -13.58 7.41
C GLN A 263 -14.59 -14.76 6.54
N ASN A 264 -13.45 -15.37 6.91
CA ASN A 264 -12.95 -16.62 6.35
C ASN A 264 -12.97 -16.67 4.80
N GLY A 265 -12.39 -15.66 4.16
CA GLY A 265 -12.32 -15.57 2.71
C GLY A 265 -13.55 -14.94 2.03
N LYS A 266 -14.64 -14.71 2.75
CA LYS A 266 -15.83 -14.00 2.24
C LYS A 266 -15.70 -12.50 2.54
N LEU A 267 -15.92 -11.67 1.53
CA LEU A 267 -16.17 -10.24 1.67
C LEU A 267 -17.64 -9.97 1.36
N GLU A 268 -18.35 -9.34 2.29
CA GLU A 268 -19.74 -8.95 2.15
C GLU A 268 -19.85 -7.43 2.16
N GLN A 269 -20.30 -6.85 1.05
CA GLN A 269 -20.35 -5.39 0.90
C GLN A 269 -21.46 -4.81 1.78
N THR A 270 -21.10 -3.89 2.69
CA THR A 270 -22.01 -3.27 3.66
C THR A 270 -22.27 -1.80 3.39
N GLN A 271 -21.35 -1.11 2.70
CA GLN A 271 -21.50 0.30 2.33
C GLN A 271 -20.80 0.60 0.99
N MET A 272 -21.34 1.57 0.26
CA MET A 272 -20.69 2.21 -0.88
C MET A 272 -20.62 3.71 -0.64
N VAL A 273 -19.43 4.30 -0.80
CA VAL A 273 -19.17 5.74 -0.60
C VAL A 273 -18.74 6.37 -1.90
N ASP A 274 -19.38 7.46 -2.30
CA ASP A 274 -19.04 8.22 -3.51
C ASP A 274 -18.07 9.37 -3.18
N LEU A 275 -16.84 9.27 -3.68
CA LEU A 275 -15.79 10.29 -3.47
C LEU A 275 -16.00 11.52 -4.36
N ALA A 276 -16.77 11.38 -5.44
CA ALA A 276 -17.07 12.42 -6.41
C ALA A 276 -18.53 12.89 -6.34
N ALA A 277 -19.23 12.64 -5.23
CA ALA A 277 -20.61 13.06 -5.04
C ALA A 277 -20.77 14.57 -5.30
N GLY A 278 -21.61 14.92 -6.28
CA GLY A 278 -21.83 16.31 -6.70
C GLY A 278 -20.68 16.97 -7.46
N GLN A 279 -19.66 16.21 -7.89
CA GLN A 279 -18.49 16.69 -8.64
C GLN A 279 -18.54 16.29 -10.13
N PRO A 280 -17.79 16.98 -11.02
CA PRO A 280 -17.65 16.62 -12.42
C PRO A 280 -17.17 15.17 -12.64
N THR A 281 -17.50 14.57 -13.79
CA THR A 281 -17.04 13.23 -14.15
C THR A 281 -15.53 13.11 -14.27
N SER A 282 -14.84 14.20 -14.62
CA SER A 282 -13.37 14.28 -14.66
C SER A 282 -12.70 14.16 -13.29
N ASP A 283 -13.47 14.24 -12.20
CA ASP A 283 -13.01 14.05 -10.83
C ASP A 283 -13.01 12.58 -10.40
N LYS A 284 -13.29 11.64 -11.32
CA LYS A 284 -13.36 10.22 -11.00
C LYS A 284 -12.02 9.50 -11.25
N ALA A 285 -11.18 9.40 -10.23
CA ALA A 285 -9.95 8.59 -10.31
C ALA A 285 -9.41 8.22 -8.92
N ALA A 286 -10.15 7.41 -8.16
CA ALA A 286 -9.69 6.95 -6.84
C ALA A 286 -8.32 6.25 -6.97
N ALA A 287 -7.44 6.46 -6.00
CA ALA A 287 -6.11 5.88 -5.98
C ALA A 287 -5.86 5.11 -4.68
N ALA A 288 -5.10 5.69 -3.75
CA ALA A 288 -4.61 5.03 -2.56
C ALA A 288 -5.62 5.18 -1.42
N LEU A 289 -5.55 4.24 -0.47
CA LEU A 289 -6.23 4.36 0.81
C LEU A 289 -5.32 3.85 1.93
N HIS A 290 -5.32 4.55 3.05
CA HIS A 290 -4.57 4.16 4.26
C HIS A 290 -5.39 4.51 5.50
N ALA A 291 -5.35 3.64 6.50
CA ALA A 291 -5.97 3.89 7.79
C ALA A 291 -4.95 4.48 8.78
N SER A 292 -5.42 5.30 9.72
CA SER A 292 -4.60 5.68 10.87
C SER A 292 -4.26 4.46 11.72
N LYS A 293 -3.10 4.49 12.39
CA LYS A 293 -2.60 3.38 13.21
C LYS A 293 -3.58 2.95 14.33
N ASP A 294 -4.38 3.88 14.83
CA ASP A 294 -5.41 3.63 15.84
C ASP A 294 -6.74 3.14 15.26
N GLY A 295 -6.84 2.98 13.93
CA GLY A 295 -8.02 2.45 13.23
C GLY A 295 -9.22 3.39 13.22
N LYS A 296 -9.06 4.66 13.59
CA LYS A 296 -10.19 5.60 13.71
C LYS A 296 -10.50 6.38 12.43
N PHE A 297 -9.52 6.53 11.55
CA PHE A 297 -9.66 7.36 10.35
C PHE A 297 -9.16 6.62 9.11
N LEU A 298 -9.89 6.76 8.01
CA LEU A 298 -9.46 6.32 6.68
C LEU A 298 -9.18 7.56 5.82
N TYR A 299 -8.10 7.51 5.08
CA TYR A 299 -7.71 8.52 4.11
C TYR A 299 -7.77 7.91 2.72
N VAL A 300 -8.26 8.67 1.73
CA VAL A 300 -8.41 8.19 0.35
C VAL A 300 -7.98 9.27 -0.63
N SER A 301 -7.03 8.97 -1.50
CA SER A 301 -6.65 9.91 -2.56
C SER A 301 -7.57 9.77 -3.76
N ASN A 302 -7.99 10.91 -4.31
CA ASN A 302 -8.73 10.99 -5.55
C ASN A 302 -7.97 11.89 -6.53
N ARG A 303 -7.62 11.33 -7.69
CA ARG A 303 -6.89 12.02 -8.76
C ARG A 303 -7.89 12.73 -9.68
N GLY A 304 -7.58 12.82 -10.97
CA GLY A 304 -8.41 13.55 -11.92
C GLY A 304 -8.31 15.05 -11.71
N THR A 305 -9.36 15.80 -12.04
CA THR A 305 -9.37 17.25 -11.82
C THR A 305 -9.62 17.64 -10.36
N ALA A 306 -10.10 16.71 -9.52
CA ALA A 306 -10.29 16.95 -8.08
C ALA A 306 -8.96 17.16 -7.37
N ASN A 307 -8.01 16.22 -7.53
CA ASN A 307 -6.72 16.24 -6.84
C ASN A 307 -6.87 16.49 -5.33
N GLN A 308 -7.57 15.57 -4.65
CA GLN A 308 -7.93 15.69 -3.25
C GLN A 308 -7.50 14.47 -2.42
N LEU A 309 -7.27 14.71 -1.14
CA LEU A 309 -7.23 13.69 -0.11
C LEU A 309 -8.48 13.83 0.76
N LEU A 310 -9.30 12.78 0.78
CA LEU A 310 -10.53 12.71 1.57
C LEU A 310 -10.25 12.03 2.91
N VAL A 311 -10.89 12.51 3.98
CA VAL A 311 -10.77 12.00 5.35
C VAL A 311 -12.11 11.47 5.80
N PHE A 312 -12.13 10.25 6.33
CA PHE A 312 -13.31 9.59 6.87
C PHE A 312 -13.08 9.18 8.32
N ALA A 313 -14.09 9.33 9.17
CA ALA A 313 -14.18 8.60 10.43
C ALA A 313 -14.59 7.15 10.13
N ILE A 314 -13.97 6.21 10.84
CA ILE A 314 -14.31 4.79 10.81
C ILE A 314 -15.21 4.48 12.01
N ASP A 315 -16.38 3.91 11.75
CA ASP A 315 -17.19 3.26 12.79
C ASP A 315 -16.50 1.96 13.21
N PRO A 316 -16.09 1.80 14.49
CA PRO A 316 -15.27 0.66 14.92
C PRO A 316 -16.04 -0.67 14.98
N ALA A 317 -17.38 -0.65 14.93
CA ALA A 317 -18.20 -1.85 14.99
C ALA A 317 -18.55 -2.40 13.60
N THR A 318 -18.67 -1.51 12.62
CA THR A 318 -19.17 -1.83 11.27
C THR A 318 -18.14 -1.58 10.17
N GLY A 319 -17.03 -0.89 10.47
CA GLY A 319 -16.07 -0.41 9.48
C GLY A 319 -16.62 0.69 8.56
N HIS A 320 -17.85 1.15 8.77
CA HIS A 320 -18.48 2.16 7.92
C HIS A 320 -17.74 3.49 7.99
N LEU A 321 -17.80 4.21 6.87
CA LEU A 321 -17.10 5.47 6.66
C LEU A 321 -18.07 6.64 6.70
N LYS A 322 -17.70 7.67 7.46
CA LYS A 322 -18.35 8.99 7.45
C LYS A 322 -17.35 10.05 7.03
N GLU A 323 -17.63 10.73 5.91
CA GLU A 323 -16.77 11.80 5.41
C GLU A 323 -16.67 12.94 6.44
N LEU A 324 -15.44 13.41 6.69
CA LEU A 324 -15.12 14.52 7.58
C LEU A 324 -14.55 15.72 6.83
N GLN A 325 -13.76 15.46 5.78
CA GLN A 325 -13.04 16.51 5.07
C GLN A 325 -12.69 16.08 3.65
N ARG A 326 -12.69 17.05 2.74
CA ARG A 326 -11.95 17.00 1.46
C ARG A 326 -10.89 18.09 1.49
N ARG A 327 -9.65 17.73 1.15
CA ARG A 327 -8.54 18.69 1.11
C ARG A 327 -7.83 18.58 -0.23
N SER A 328 -7.52 19.73 -0.85
CA SER A 328 -6.53 19.81 -1.93
C SER A 328 -5.25 19.05 -1.56
N VAL A 329 -4.60 18.39 -2.52
CA VAL A 329 -3.25 17.82 -2.32
C VAL A 329 -2.12 18.81 -2.61
N ASP A 330 -2.48 20.03 -2.99
CA ASP A 330 -1.59 21.14 -3.36
C ASP A 330 -0.60 20.80 -4.48
N GLY A 331 -1.04 19.91 -5.37
CA GLY A 331 -0.35 19.37 -6.53
C GLY A 331 -1.31 18.59 -7.44
N ASP A 332 -0.74 17.79 -8.34
CA ASP A 332 -1.48 17.02 -9.35
C ASP A 332 -1.12 15.53 -9.30
N HIS A 333 -2.15 14.69 -9.42
CA HIS A 333 -2.11 13.25 -9.47
C HIS A 333 -1.53 12.61 -8.18
N PRO A 334 -2.25 12.69 -7.04
CA PRO A 334 -1.85 12.06 -5.78
C PRO A 334 -1.93 10.53 -5.89
N ARG A 335 -0.87 9.92 -6.42
CA ARG A 335 -0.78 8.49 -6.74
C ARG A 335 -0.75 7.64 -5.49
N GLU A 336 -0.03 8.11 -4.47
CA GLU A 336 0.13 7.50 -3.16
C GLU A 336 0.30 8.56 -2.07
N PHE A 337 0.15 8.14 -0.82
CA PHE A 337 0.46 8.95 0.35
C PHE A 337 0.84 8.04 1.53
N SER A 338 1.44 8.60 2.56
CA SER A 338 1.78 7.86 3.78
C SER A 338 1.51 8.72 5.02
N LEU A 339 1.01 8.09 6.08
CA LEU A 339 1.00 8.70 7.40
C LEU A 339 2.37 8.50 8.04
N ASP A 340 2.91 9.55 8.63
CA ASP A 340 4.19 9.41 9.33
C ASP A 340 4.05 8.51 10.59
N PRO A 341 5.13 7.89 11.07
CA PRO A 341 5.05 6.97 12.20
C PRO A 341 4.56 7.60 13.51
N SER A 342 4.72 8.91 13.69
CA SER A 342 4.17 9.65 14.84
C SER A 342 2.68 9.95 14.70
N GLY A 343 2.13 9.87 13.48
CA GLY A 343 0.73 10.16 13.14
C GLY A 343 0.37 11.63 13.11
N LYS A 344 1.36 12.53 13.11
CA LYS A 344 1.19 14.00 13.10
C LYS A 344 1.20 14.59 11.70
N PHE A 345 1.64 13.84 10.69
CA PHE A 345 1.79 14.31 9.32
C PHE A 345 1.30 13.28 8.31
N VAL A 346 0.86 13.79 7.16
CA VAL A 346 0.62 13.00 5.95
C VAL A 346 1.52 13.54 4.84
N LEU A 347 2.22 12.62 4.17
CA LEU A 347 3.08 12.91 3.02
C LEU A 347 2.37 12.42 1.77
N ILE A 348 2.20 13.27 0.76
CA ILE A 348 1.42 12.99 -0.44
C ILE A 348 2.37 13.03 -1.66
N ALA A 349 2.44 11.93 -2.41
CA ALA A 349 3.22 11.82 -3.63
C ALA A 349 2.38 12.30 -4.83
N ASN A 350 2.57 13.56 -5.23
CA ASN A 350 1.88 14.16 -6.37
C ASN A 350 2.69 13.96 -7.65
N GLN A 351 2.42 12.83 -8.31
CA GLN A 351 3.21 12.30 -9.44
C GLN A 351 3.35 13.32 -10.57
N LYS A 352 2.26 13.94 -11.05
CA LYS A 352 2.30 14.79 -12.25
C LYS A 352 2.82 16.19 -11.98
N SER A 353 2.74 16.65 -10.73
CA SER A 353 3.31 17.93 -10.32
C SER A 353 4.74 17.83 -9.77
N ASN A 354 5.36 16.65 -9.83
CA ASN A 354 6.75 16.42 -9.44
C ASN A 354 7.10 16.96 -8.04
N GLN A 355 6.30 16.58 -7.04
CA GLN A 355 6.54 16.98 -5.66
C GLN A 355 5.95 16.00 -4.64
N ILE A 356 6.57 15.96 -3.46
CA ILE A 356 5.97 15.42 -2.25
C ILE A 356 5.47 16.60 -1.41
N VAL A 357 4.21 16.57 -1.02
CA VAL A 357 3.60 17.58 -0.15
C VAL A 357 3.40 16.99 1.25
N VAL A 358 3.91 17.67 2.27
CA VAL A 358 3.72 17.27 3.68
C VAL A 358 2.70 18.19 4.34
N VAL A 359 1.69 17.58 4.95
CA VAL A 359 0.59 18.29 5.61
C VAL A 359 0.46 17.83 7.05
N GLU A 360 0.07 18.74 7.94
CA GLU A 360 -0.26 18.39 9.33
C GLU A 360 -1.49 17.49 9.40
N ARG A 361 -1.53 16.63 10.42
CA ARG A 361 -2.66 15.79 10.78
C ARG A 361 -2.95 15.95 12.27
N ASP A 362 -4.17 16.31 12.59
CA ASP A 362 -4.65 16.25 13.97
C ASP A 362 -5.05 14.80 14.30
N ALA A 363 -4.33 14.17 15.23
CA ALA A 363 -4.55 12.77 15.54
C ALA A 363 -5.88 12.45 16.23
N LYS A 364 -6.54 13.45 16.83
CA LYS A 364 -7.80 13.26 17.57
C LYS A 364 -9.02 13.33 16.65
N SER A 365 -8.99 14.25 15.69
CA SER A 365 -10.07 14.51 14.73
C SER A 365 -9.85 13.87 13.37
N GLY A 366 -8.62 13.45 13.08
CA GLY A 366 -8.20 12.91 11.78
C GLY A 366 -8.02 13.98 10.70
N LEU A 367 -8.38 15.24 10.97
CA LEU A 367 -8.37 16.30 9.98
C LEU A 367 -6.95 16.68 9.56
N LEU A 368 -6.82 17.08 8.30
CA LEU A 368 -5.60 17.53 7.68
C LEU A 368 -5.53 19.05 7.67
N GLY A 369 -4.38 19.57 8.12
CA GLY A 369 -4.13 20.99 8.33
C GLY A 369 -3.28 21.64 7.25
N LYS A 370 -2.45 22.59 7.67
CA LYS A 370 -1.57 23.37 6.78
C LYS A 370 -0.51 22.47 6.13
N THR A 371 -0.09 22.89 4.95
CA THR A 371 1.09 22.35 4.28
C THR A 371 2.33 22.88 4.98
N VAL A 372 3.19 21.98 5.45
CA VAL A 372 4.44 22.32 6.14
C VAL A 372 5.65 22.22 5.21
N GLN A 373 5.55 21.44 4.13
CA GLN A 373 6.59 21.36 3.12
C GLN A 373 6.04 21.00 1.75
N LYS A 374 6.66 21.52 0.69
CA LYS A 374 6.58 21.02 -0.67
C LYS A 374 8.00 20.71 -1.14
N LEU A 375 8.33 19.43 -1.28
CA LEU A 375 9.64 18.97 -1.72
C LEU A 375 9.57 18.63 -3.22
N PRO A 376 10.31 19.33 -4.10
CA PRO A 376 10.44 18.94 -5.50
C PRO A 376 11.05 17.54 -5.62
N MET A 377 10.39 16.66 -6.37
CA MET A 377 10.84 15.30 -6.64
C MET A 377 10.15 14.80 -7.90
N ASP A 378 10.90 14.28 -8.87
CA ASP A 378 10.34 13.88 -10.15
C ASP A 378 9.53 12.57 -10.05
N ALA A 379 8.26 12.64 -10.47
CA ALA A 379 7.29 11.56 -10.55
C ALA A 379 7.24 10.57 -9.35
N PRO A 380 7.09 11.04 -8.09
CA PRO A 380 6.99 10.16 -6.94
C PRO A 380 5.69 9.33 -7.00
N SER A 381 5.77 8.06 -6.64
CA SER A 381 4.67 7.10 -6.80
C SER A 381 4.43 6.19 -5.60
N ASP A 382 5.35 6.10 -4.64
CA ASP A 382 5.13 5.41 -3.36
C ASP A 382 6.00 6.00 -2.24
N LEU A 383 5.54 5.89 -0.99
CA LEU A 383 6.16 6.44 0.22
C LEU A 383 6.12 5.40 1.35
N LYS A 384 7.29 4.97 1.86
CA LYS A 384 7.38 3.99 2.95
C LYS A 384 8.39 4.42 4.02
N PHE A 385 7.98 4.36 5.28
CA PHE A 385 8.86 4.66 6.41
C PHE A 385 9.62 3.43 6.90
N LEU A 386 10.91 3.61 7.19
CA LEU A 386 11.68 2.68 7.99
C LEU A 386 11.51 3.05 9.47
N VAL A 387 10.95 2.13 10.23
CA VAL A 387 10.63 2.26 11.68
C VAL A 387 11.47 1.32 12.53
N ARG A 388 12.21 0.39 11.92
CA ARG A 388 13.26 -0.34 12.63
C ARG A 388 14.35 0.66 13.04
N GLN A 389 14.82 0.50 14.27
CA GLN A 389 15.96 1.24 14.80
C GLN A 389 17.24 0.44 14.72
#